data_AF-A0A934Q2N1-F1
#
_entry.id   AF-A0A934Q2N1-F1
#
_cell.length_a   1.000
_cell.length_b   1.000
_cell.length_c   1.000
_cell.angle_alpha   90.00
_cell.angle_beta   90.00
_cell.angle_gamma   90.00
#
_symmetry.space_group_name_H-M   'P 1'
#
loop_
_entity.id
_entity.type
_entity.pdbx_description
1 polymer ?
#
loop_
_entity_poly.entity_id
_entity_poly.type
_entity_poly.pdbx_seq_one_letter_code
_entity_poly.pdbx_strand_id
1 'polypeptide(L)'
;MAAVSPEQQLAELRSTIDNIDAALVHMLAERFKATQRVGRLKAEHEMPASDPDREARQIARLRRLAEESHLDPEFAEKWFNFVVAEVIHHHTRIAEESRED
;
A
#
# COMPACT_ATOMS: atom_id res chain seq x y z
N MET A 1 12.11 7.95 -41.61
CA MET A 1 11.78 8.57 -40.31
C MET A 1 13.09 8.66 -39.53
N ALA A 2 13.43 9.83 -38.97
CA ALA A 2 14.62 9.94 -38.13
C ALA A 2 14.42 9.09 -36.87
N ALA A 3 15.45 8.34 -36.47
CA ALA A 3 15.41 7.56 -35.24
C ALA A 3 15.30 8.50 -34.02
N VAL A 4 14.43 8.14 -33.07
CA VAL A 4 14.24 8.86 -31.81
C VAL A 4 15.56 8.83 -31.02
N SER A 5 16.02 9.98 -30.52
CA SER A 5 17.28 10.04 -29.77
C SER A 5 17.15 9.34 -28.41
N PRO A 6 18.25 8.85 -27.81
CA PRO A 6 18.20 8.27 -26.46
C PRO A 6 17.58 9.20 -25.41
N GLU A 7 17.79 10.52 -25.52
CA GLU A 7 17.22 11.52 -24.61
C GLU A 7 15.69 11.61 -24.73
N GLN A 8 15.17 11.50 -25.96
CA GLN A 8 13.74 11.49 -26.22
C GLN A 8 13.09 10.21 -25.67
N GLN A 9 13.70 9.04 -25.90
CA GLN A 9 13.21 7.77 -25.34
C GLN A 9 13.21 7.78 -23.80
N LEU A 10 14.26 8.35 -23.20
CA LEU A 10 14.34 8.49 -21.74
C LEU A 10 13.24 9.40 -21.20
N ALA A 11 12.93 10.50 -21.89
CA ALA A 11 11.85 11.40 -21.50
C ALA A 11 10.47 10.71 -21.56
N GLU A 12 10.21 9.93 -22.60
CA GLU A 12 8.96 9.16 -22.76
C GLU A 12 8.80 8.09 -21.66
N LEU A 13 9.88 7.36 -21.35
CA LEU A 13 9.87 6.38 -20.27
C LEU A 13 9.63 7.02 -18.90
N ARG A 14 10.26 8.17 -18.63
CA ARG A 14 10.04 8.91 -17.38
C ARG A 14 8.61 9.42 -17.25
N SER A 15 8.04 9.95 -18.33
CA SER A 15 6.63 10.34 -18.33
C SER A 15 5.70 9.16 -18.04
N THR A 16 6.05 7.95 -18.51
CA THR A 16 5.31 6.73 -18.18
C THR A 16 5.44 6.38 -16.69
N ILE A 17 6.64 6.49 -16.12
CA ILE A 17 6.89 6.28 -14.68
C ILE A 17 6.08 7.27 -13.84
N ASP A 18 6.12 8.57 -14.17
CA ASP A 18 5.39 9.61 -13.44
C ASP A 18 3.87 9.34 -13.41
N ASN A 19 3.31 8.85 -14.51
CA ASN A 19 1.90 8.47 -14.59
C ASN A 19 1.57 7.25 -13.71
N ILE A 20 2.46 6.25 -13.66
CA ILE A 20 2.31 5.08 -12.78
C ILE A 20 2.39 5.51 -11.32
N ASP A 21 3.35 6.37 -10.98
CA ASP A 21 3.54 6.85 -9.61
C ASP A 21 2.32 7.65 -9.12
N ALA A 22 1.73 8.50 -9.97
CA ALA A 22 0.48 9.18 -9.66
C ALA A 22 -0.66 8.19 -9.38
N ALA A 23 -0.79 7.15 -10.21
CA ALA A 23 -1.79 6.11 -10.00
C ALA A 23 -1.57 5.34 -8.68
N LEU A 24 -0.31 5.00 -8.35
CA LEU A 24 0.05 4.34 -7.09
C LEU A 24 -0.35 5.19 -5.88
N VAL A 25 -0.07 6.50 -5.90
CA VAL A 25 -0.44 7.43 -4.82
C VAL A 25 -1.96 7.51 -4.65
N HIS A 26 -2.71 7.64 -5.74
CA HIS A 26 -4.18 7.68 -5.67
C HIS A 26 -4.77 6.37 -5.15
N MET A 27 -4.25 5.22 -5.58
CA MET A 27 -4.69 3.91 -5.09
C MET A 27 -4.36 3.71 -3.61
N LEU A 28 -3.20 4.17 -3.16
CA LEU A 28 -2.86 4.18 -1.74
C LEU A 28 -3.83 5.06 -0.95
N ALA A 29 -4.16 6.26 -1.42
CA ALA A 29 -5.11 7.14 -0.75
C ALA A 29 -6.47 6.46 -0.54
N GLU A 30 -7.01 5.79 -1.56
CA GLU A 30 -8.25 5.02 -1.44
C GLU A 30 -8.12 3.83 -0.48
N ARG A 31 -6.99 3.11 -0.53
CA ARG A 31 -6.69 2.04 0.42
C ARG A 31 -6.68 2.55 1.86
N PHE A 32 -6.07 3.71 2.12
CA PHE A 32 -6.00 4.32 3.44
C PHE A 32 -7.36 4.81 3.94
N LYS A 33 -8.25 5.32 3.07
CA LYS A 33 -9.64 5.61 3.47
C LYS A 33 -10.36 4.35 3.97
N ALA A 34 -10.19 3.22 3.28
CA ALA A 34 -10.77 1.96 3.70
C ALA A 34 -10.18 1.48 5.04
N THR A 35 -8.86 1.56 5.23
CA THR A 35 -8.24 1.13 6.48
C THR A 35 -8.58 2.07 7.64
N GLN A 36 -8.79 3.37 7.43
CA GLN A 36 -9.30 4.27 8.47
C GLN A 36 -10.69 3.85 8.95
N ARG A 37 -11.59 3.47 8.03
CA ARG A 37 -12.92 2.94 8.38
C ARG A 37 -12.81 1.64 9.18
N VAL A 38 -11.89 0.74 8.79
CA VAL A 38 -11.58 -0.46 9.59
C VAL A 38 -11.06 -0.08 10.97
N GLY A 39 -10.20 0.92 11.09
CA GLY A 39 -9.67 1.40 12.37
C GLY A 39 -10.76 1.92 13.30
N ARG A 40 -11.69 2.73 12.79
CA ARG A 40 -12.85 3.22 13.54
C ARG A 40 -13.75 2.08 14.01
N LEU A 41 -14.06 1.13 13.11
CA LEU A 41 -14.85 -0.05 13.45
C LEU A 41 -14.18 -0.89 14.54
N LYS A 42 -12.86 -1.07 14.44
CA LYS A 42 -12.08 -1.80 15.45
C LYS A 42 -12.12 -1.08 16.79
N ALA A 43 -11.95 0.24 16.81
CA ALA A 43 -12.01 1.03 18.03
C ALA A 43 -13.39 0.97 18.71
N GLU A 44 -14.47 1.12 17.94
CA GLU A 44 -15.86 1.05 18.43
C GLU A 44 -16.20 -0.29 19.09
N HIS A 45 -15.59 -1.38 18.63
CA HIS A 45 -15.84 -2.73 19.12
C HIS A 45 -14.67 -3.33 19.90
N GLU A 46 -13.75 -2.49 20.41
CA GLU A 46 -12.61 -2.90 21.24
C GLU A 46 -11.73 -4.02 20.60
N MET A 47 -11.67 -4.05 19.26
CA MET A 47 -10.87 -5.00 18.52
C MET A 47 -9.41 -4.56 18.42
N PRO A 48 -8.45 -5.51 18.39
CA PRO A 48 -7.03 -5.17 18.30
C PRO A 48 -6.67 -4.53 16.96
N ALA A 49 -5.75 -3.56 17.00
CA ALA A 49 -5.23 -2.87 15.82
C ALA A 49 -4.50 -3.83 14.85
N SER A 50 -3.69 -4.75 15.38
CA SER A 50 -3.03 -5.81 14.62
C SER A 50 -3.84 -7.10 14.61
N ASP A 51 -3.72 -7.86 13.52
CA ASP A 51 -4.28 -9.20 13.33
C ASP A 51 -3.22 -10.04 12.59
N PRO A 52 -2.34 -10.75 13.32
CA PRO A 52 -1.20 -11.47 12.73
C PRO A 52 -1.64 -12.50 11.68
N ASP A 53 -2.76 -13.17 11.89
CA ASP A 53 -3.28 -14.17 10.97
C ASP A 53 -3.76 -13.52 9.66
N ARG A 54 -4.42 -12.36 9.76
CA ARG A 54 -4.81 -11.57 8.59
C ARG A 54 -3.60 -11.01 7.86
N GLU A 55 -2.59 -10.54 8.57
CA GLU A 55 -1.33 -10.03 8.01
C GLU A 55 -0.58 -11.13 7.24
N ALA A 56 -0.41 -12.32 7.82
CA ALA A 56 0.20 -13.47 7.17
C ALA A 56 -0.53 -13.88 5.87
N ARG A 57 -1.87 -13.91 5.89
CA ARG A 57 -2.68 -14.18 4.67
C ARG A 57 -2.50 -13.11 3.60
N GLN A 58 -2.33 -11.84 3.98
CA GLN A 58 -2.09 -10.76 3.02
C GLN A 58 -0.72 -10.88 2.37
N ILE A 59 0.33 -11.13 3.16
CA ILE A 59 1.70 -11.33 2.67
C ILE A 59 1.72 -12.51 1.69
N ALA A 60 1.17 -13.66 2.06
CA ALA A 60 1.14 -14.83 1.18
C ALA A 60 0.41 -14.56 -0.15
N ARG A 61 -0.71 -13.81 -0.12
CA ARG A 61 -1.42 -13.42 -1.34
C ARG A 61 -0.61 -12.45 -2.20
N LEU A 62 0.08 -11.50 -1.59
CA LEU A 62 0.88 -10.49 -2.31
C LEU A 62 2.13 -11.06 -2.94
N ARG A 63 2.81 -11.99 -2.25
CA ARG A 63 3.95 -12.72 -2.83
C ARG A 63 3.55 -13.43 -4.13
N ARG A 64 2.40 -14.13 -4.13
CA ARG A 64 1.87 -14.76 -5.36
C ARG A 64 1.57 -13.75 -6.47
N LEU A 65 0.94 -12.62 -6.13
CA LEU A 65 0.67 -11.56 -7.12
C LEU A 65 1.96 -10.95 -7.69
N ALA A 66 3.00 -10.83 -6.87
CA ALA A 66 4.30 -10.36 -7.32
C ALA A 66 4.92 -11.35 -8.31
N GLU A 67 4.92 -12.65 -7.99
CA GLU A 67 5.37 -13.71 -8.91
C GLU A 67 4.62 -13.67 -10.25
N GLU A 68 3.29 -13.60 -10.22
CA GLU A 68 2.43 -13.50 -11.41
C GLU A 68 2.71 -12.23 -12.25
N SER A 69 3.12 -11.15 -11.58
CA SER A 69 3.43 -9.85 -12.20
C SER A 69 4.90 -9.69 -12.59
N HIS A 70 5.73 -10.74 -12.42
CA HIS A 70 7.17 -10.70 -12.64
C HIS A 70 7.90 -9.64 -11.79
N LEU A 71 7.38 -9.38 -10.59
CA LEU A 71 7.99 -8.53 -9.57
C LEU A 71 8.65 -9.42 -8.50
N ASP A 72 9.80 -9.00 -7.99
CA ASP A 72 10.47 -9.70 -6.88
C ASP A 72 9.53 -9.81 -5.65
N PRO A 73 9.18 -11.04 -5.21
CA PRO A 73 8.28 -11.25 -4.08
C PRO A 73 8.85 -10.72 -2.76
N GLU A 74 10.18 -10.72 -2.59
CA GLU A 74 10.80 -10.16 -1.39
C GLU A 74 10.65 -8.64 -1.34
N PHE A 75 10.83 -7.97 -2.48
CA PHE A 75 10.57 -6.54 -2.60
C PHE A 75 9.10 -6.21 -2.33
N ALA A 76 8.17 -6.95 -2.93
CA ALA A 76 6.74 -6.74 -2.72
C ALA A 76 6.33 -6.89 -1.25
N GLU A 77 6.90 -7.89 -0.55
CA GLU A 77 6.70 -8.08 0.88
C GLU A 77 7.25 -6.92 1.71
N LYS A 78 8.47 -6.45 1.44
CA LYS A 78 9.07 -5.30 2.14
C LYS A 78 8.22 -4.04 1.99
N TRP A 79 7.79 -3.74 0.78
CA TRP A 79 6.91 -2.60 0.51
C TRP A 79 5.58 -2.74 1.25
N PHE A 80 4.98 -3.93 1.25
CA PHE A 80 3.72 -4.15 1.93
C PHE A 80 3.83 -4.05 3.45
N ASN A 81 4.89 -4.59 4.03
CA ASN A 81 5.15 -4.49 5.47
C ASN A 81 5.28 -3.03 5.92
N PHE A 82 5.92 -2.19 5.10
CA PHE A 82 5.95 -0.74 5.33
C PHE A 82 4.54 -0.12 5.34
N VAL A 83 3.71 -0.45 4.35
CA VAL A 83 2.33 0.07 4.27
C VAL A 83 1.45 -0.44 5.43
N VAL A 84 1.62 -1.68 5.88
CA VAL A 84 0.85 -2.26 7.00
C VAL A 84 1.26 -1.63 8.32
N ALA A 85 2.54 -1.37 8.55
CA ALA A 85 3.01 -0.70 9.76
C ALA A 85 2.33 0.68 9.93
N GLU A 86 2.23 1.45 8.86
CA GLU A 86 1.53 2.74 8.86
C GLU A 86 0.03 2.60 9.17
N VAL A 87 -0.62 1.55 8.64
CA VAL A 87 -2.03 1.28 8.94
C VAL A 87 -2.23 0.94 10.42
N ILE A 88 -1.37 0.10 11.00
CA ILE A 88 -1.45 -0.27 12.42
C ILE A 88 -1.24 0.98 13.28
N HIS A 89 -0.27 1.83 12.94
CA HIS A 89 -0.07 3.10 13.63
C HIS A 89 -1.35 3.97 13.63
N HIS A 90 -2.00 4.12 12.48
CA HIS A 90 -3.28 4.83 12.39
C HIS A 90 -4.40 4.19 13.22
N HIS A 91 -4.49 2.85 13.26
CA HIS A 91 -5.50 2.16 14.07
C HIS A 91 -5.30 2.41 15.56
N THR A 92 -4.06 2.37 16.04
CA THR A 92 -3.73 2.69 17.42
C THR A 92 -4.13 4.12 17.78
N ARG A 93 -3.82 5.10 16.91
CA ARG A 93 -4.22 6.50 17.11
C ARG A 93 -5.74 6.68 17.17
N ILE A 94 -6.48 6.07 16.23
CA ILE A 94 -7.95 6.15 16.24
C ILE A 94 -8.52 5.57 17.53
N ALA A 95 -7.98 4.45 18.00
CA ALA A 95 -8.41 3.84 19.25
C ALA A 95 -8.07 4.69 20.49
N GLU A 96 -6.99 5.47 20.46
CA GLU A 96 -6.67 6.46 21.51
C GLU A 96 -7.67 7.62 21.50
N GLU A 97 -7.91 8.22 20.33
CA GLU A 97 -8.85 9.33 20.16
C GLU A 97 -10.28 8.92 20.58
N SER A 98 -10.74 7.71 20.24
CA SER A 98 -12.08 7.23 20.64
C SER A 98 -12.24 6.92 22.14
N ARG A 99 -11.15 6.89 22.92
CA ARG A 99 -11.23 6.73 24.39
C ARG A 99 -11.28 8.08 25.13
N GLU A 100 -10.94 9.16 24.44
CA GLU A 100 -10.96 10.52 24.98
C GLU A 100 -12.32 11.22 24.78
N ASP A 101 -13.14 10.69 23.87
CA ASP A 101 -14.55 11.08 23.61
C ASP A 101 -15.54 10.42 24.58
#